data_AF-A0A7V4ST80-F1
#
_entry.id   AF-A0A7V4ST80-F1
#
_cell.length_a   1.000
_cell.length_b   1.000
_cell.length_c   1.000
_cell.angle_alpha   90.00
_cell.angle_beta   90.00
_cell.angle_gamma   90.00
#
_symmetry.space_group_name_H-M   'P 1'
#
loop_
_entity.id
_entity.type
_entity.pdbx_description
1 polymer ?
#
loop_
_entity_poly.entity_id
_entity_poly.type
_entity_poly.pdbx_seq_one_letter_code
_entity_poly.pdbx_strand_id
1 'polypeptide(L)'
;QKNLQGKIIKRWTEICPNVWIYGYIDNMLVSALTPMPEVHKIRRDIPLYKKWGVIGFWDEARNVWAEAGIASRYVRAKLEWNADADVEAILDDFYSKWYGPAARPARAFYDALENAFANTRIHGHEDRVLPEIYTPSLMRSLAKHLADAEHAVKTEPEKTRVRVDRLIYEHLAAYVAMTNAEWEGRFGDAAAAAERMLRIRKELNAINPFLMPAGEEQYAYWGVSQRKDYYAELNDLISGKTGDLIALLPQKALLHIDPHDEGVFDEWYKTDLNESDWKWVLTTRPFYMQGYMDERGHPYTGYLWYRLKVDVPPSAAGKKMMLRVPVVESEAWVWVQGNYAGHRKYQDAYERPCDMDIDVTDMIQPGTTNVVAVRVSTGLSPAQAASGILSRLFLYSPKEKKQ
;
A
#
# COMPACT_ATOMS: atom_id res chain seq x y z
N GLN A 1 13.02 -18.25 1.59
CA GLN A 1 11.66 -18.69 1.98
C GLN A 1 11.21 -20.02 1.34
N LYS A 2 11.15 -20.15 0.00
CA LYS A 2 10.63 -21.37 -0.67
C LYS A 2 11.31 -22.69 -0.31
N ASN A 3 12.63 -22.68 -0.06
CA ASN A 3 13.34 -23.88 0.41
C ASN A 3 12.84 -24.38 1.78
N LEU A 4 12.54 -23.46 2.71
CA LEU A 4 12.00 -23.82 4.02
C LEU A 4 10.57 -24.33 3.89
N GLN A 5 9.73 -23.64 3.11
CA GLN A 5 8.36 -24.07 2.81
C GLN A 5 8.35 -25.49 2.22
N GLY A 6 9.21 -25.77 1.23
CA GLY A 6 9.32 -27.10 0.62
C GLY A 6 9.76 -28.19 1.60
N LYS A 7 10.69 -27.90 2.52
CA LYS A 7 11.08 -28.86 3.58
C LYS A 7 9.90 -29.18 4.51
N ILE A 8 9.13 -28.17 4.91
CA ILE A 8 7.97 -28.33 5.79
C ILE A 8 6.88 -29.15 5.07
N ILE A 9 6.54 -28.80 3.82
CA ILE A 9 5.53 -29.52 3.04
C ILE A 9 5.94 -30.98 2.82
N LYS A 10 7.19 -31.23 2.42
CA LYS A 10 7.70 -32.60 2.26
C LYS A 10 7.60 -33.40 3.56
N ARG A 11 7.91 -32.79 4.70
CA ARG A 11 7.79 -33.48 5.98
C ARG A 11 6.35 -33.87 6.29
N TRP A 12 5.39 -33.00 5.96
CA TRP A 12 3.97 -33.33 6.08
C TRP A 12 3.55 -34.47 5.15
N THR A 13 4.04 -34.48 3.91
CA THR A 13 3.66 -35.49 2.91
C THR A 13 4.31 -36.87 3.17
N GLU A 14 5.42 -36.91 3.91
CA GLU A 14 5.99 -38.15 4.46
C GLU A 14 5.12 -38.77 5.57
N ILE A 15 4.36 -37.95 6.31
CA ILE A 15 3.54 -38.38 7.44
C ILE A 15 2.10 -38.67 7.02
N CYS A 16 1.57 -37.90 6.07
CA CYS A 16 0.20 -37.99 5.60
C CYS A 16 0.17 -38.01 4.05
N PRO A 17 -0.49 -38.99 3.41
CA PRO A 17 -0.64 -39.01 1.96
C PRO A 17 -1.64 -37.96 1.44
N ASN A 18 -2.46 -37.36 2.33
CA ASN A 18 -3.55 -36.45 1.98
C ASN A 18 -3.23 -35.01 2.39
N VAL A 19 -2.19 -34.41 1.79
CA VAL A 19 -1.80 -33.03 2.06
C VAL A 19 -2.35 -32.09 1.00
N TRP A 20 -3.14 -31.13 1.46
CA TRP A 20 -3.73 -30.06 0.66
C TRP A 20 -3.08 -28.73 1.02
N ILE A 21 -2.94 -27.83 0.06
CA ILE A 21 -2.51 -26.45 0.32
C ILE A 21 -3.76 -25.57 0.44
N TYR A 22 -3.96 -25.00 1.63
CA TYR A 22 -4.85 -23.86 1.76
C TYR A 22 -4.12 -22.61 1.23
N GLY A 23 -4.74 -21.92 0.28
CA GLY A 23 -4.11 -20.81 -0.44
C GLY A 23 -5.07 -19.65 -0.66
N TYR A 24 -4.51 -18.51 -1.07
CA TYR A 24 -5.27 -17.39 -1.56
C TYR A 24 -4.99 -17.23 -3.06
N ILE A 25 -6.04 -17.08 -3.87
CA ILE A 25 -5.92 -16.69 -5.28
C ILE A 25 -5.59 -15.20 -5.40
N ASP A 26 -5.89 -14.41 -4.37
CA ASP A 26 -5.53 -13.00 -4.29
C ASP A 26 -4.21 -12.85 -3.50
N ASN A 27 -3.37 -11.89 -3.87
CA ASN A 27 -2.04 -11.74 -3.26
C ASN A 27 -2.02 -10.94 -1.97
N MET A 28 -3.01 -10.08 -1.76
CA MET A 28 -3.08 -9.16 -0.63
C MET A 28 -4.48 -9.17 -0.05
N LEU A 29 -4.56 -9.09 1.28
CA LEU A 29 -5.84 -8.90 1.97
C LEU A 29 -6.47 -7.56 1.55
N VAL A 30 -5.64 -6.51 1.52
CA VAL A 30 -5.99 -5.17 1.08
C VAL A 30 -5.08 -4.76 -0.08
N SER A 31 -5.65 -4.49 -1.25
CA SER A 31 -4.91 -4.10 -2.47
C SER A 31 -5.48 -2.86 -3.16
N ALA A 32 -6.57 -2.31 -2.60
CA ALA A 32 -7.48 -1.38 -3.30
C ALA A 32 -8.02 -1.92 -4.64
N LEU A 33 -7.94 -3.24 -4.88
CA LEU A 33 -8.26 -3.94 -6.13
C LEU A 33 -7.38 -3.53 -7.33
N THR A 34 -6.12 -3.20 -7.07
CA THR A 34 -5.12 -2.91 -8.12
C THR A 34 -4.62 -4.20 -8.78
N PRO A 35 -4.16 -4.17 -10.05
CA PRO A 35 -3.77 -5.37 -10.77
C PRO A 35 -2.48 -6.00 -10.22
N MET A 36 -2.58 -7.30 -9.90
CA MET A 36 -1.53 -8.16 -9.36
C MET A 36 -1.58 -9.56 -10.02
N PRO A 37 -1.27 -9.67 -11.32
CA PRO A 37 -1.22 -10.97 -12.01
C PRO A 37 -0.21 -11.95 -11.40
N GLU A 38 -0.45 -13.25 -11.55
CA GLU A 38 0.21 -14.31 -10.77
C GLU A 38 0.84 -15.43 -11.59
N VAL A 39 0.84 -15.37 -12.92
CA VAL A 39 1.35 -16.45 -13.78
C VAL A 39 2.77 -16.88 -13.39
N HIS A 40 3.69 -15.95 -13.11
CA HIS A 40 5.05 -16.23 -12.67
C HIS A 40 5.12 -17.00 -11.34
N LYS A 41 4.23 -16.68 -10.40
CA LYS A 41 4.11 -17.39 -9.11
C LYS A 41 3.56 -18.79 -9.34
N ILE A 42 2.46 -18.90 -10.07
CA ILE A 42 1.72 -20.14 -10.29
C ILE A 42 2.55 -21.13 -11.11
N ARG A 43 3.20 -20.68 -12.21
CA ARG A 43 4.08 -21.52 -13.05
C ARG A 43 5.23 -22.14 -12.29
N ARG A 44 5.70 -21.47 -11.23
CA ARG A 44 6.79 -21.94 -10.38
C ARG A 44 6.26 -22.85 -9.28
N ASP A 45 5.20 -22.44 -8.60
CA ASP A 45 4.78 -23.03 -7.34
C ASP A 45 3.99 -24.34 -7.52
N ILE A 46 3.05 -24.41 -8.47
CA ILE A 46 2.22 -25.62 -8.66
C ILE A 46 3.05 -26.87 -9.00
N PRO A 47 4.03 -26.83 -9.94
CA PRO A 47 4.87 -27.99 -10.21
C PRO A 47 5.70 -28.41 -8.99
N LEU A 48 6.16 -27.45 -8.18
CA LEU A 48 6.89 -27.74 -6.94
C LEU A 48 5.99 -28.42 -5.90
N TYR A 49 4.75 -27.99 -5.75
CA TYR A 49 3.79 -28.62 -4.83
C TYR A 49 3.53 -30.08 -5.21
N LYS A 50 3.30 -30.38 -6.50
CA LYS A 50 3.20 -31.77 -6.99
C LYS A 50 4.46 -32.56 -6.69
N LYS A 51 5.65 -32.00 -6.97
CA LYS A 51 6.95 -32.63 -6.66
C LYS A 51 7.14 -32.92 -5.17
N TRP A 52 6.52 -32.15 -4.29
CA TRP A 52 6.60 -32.34 -2.84
C TRP A 52 5.53 -33.29 -2.29
N GLY A 53 4.60 -33.77 -3.12
CA GLY A 53 3.58 -34.74 -2.72
C GLY A 53 2.23 -34.12 -2.31
N VAL A 54 2.01 -32.83 -2.59
CA VAL A 54 0.69 -32.20 -2.41
C VAL A 54 -0.28 -32.77 -3.43
N ILE A 55 -1.49 -33.10 -2.98
CA ILE A 55 -2.52 -33.75 -3.82
C ILE A 55 -3.62 -32.80 -4.29
N GLY A 56 -3.70 -31.58 -3.73
CA GLY A 56 -4.72 -30.60 -4.12
C GLY A 56 -4.63 -29.27 -3.39
N PHE A 57 -5.60 -28.40 -3.69
CA PHE A 57 -5.70 -27.04 -3.18
C PHE A 57 -7.06 -26.80 -2.53
N TRP A 58 -7.09 -25.98 -1.49
CA TRP A 58 -8.31 -25.43 -0.90
C TRP A 58 -8.15 -23.92 -0.86
N ASP A 59 -8.56 -23.25 -1.94
CA ASP A 59 -8.30 -21.82 -2.07
C ASP A 59 -9.43 -20.94 -1.60
N GLU A 60 -9.06 -19.85 -0.94
CA GLU A 60 -9.90 -18.69 -0.74
C GLU A 60 -9.67 -17.68 -1.87
N ALA A 61 -10.77 -17.14 -2.40
CA ALA A 61 -10.71 -16.19 -3.50
C ALA A 61 -11.86 -15.20 -3.42
N ARG A 62 -11.57 -13.97 -3.86
CA ARG A 62 -12.60 -13.02 -4.25
C ARG A 62 -12.83 -13.13 -5.76
N ASN A 63 -14.01 -12.71 -6.19
CA ASN A 63 -14.38 -12.74 -7.60
C ASN A 63 -14.02 -11.41 -8.29
N VAL A 64 -12.73 -11.06 -8.28
CA VAL A 64 -12.19 -9.82 -8.85
C VAL A 64 -11.13 -10.16 -9.90
N TRP A 65 -11.54 -10.36 -11.15
CA TRP A 65 -10.65 -10.86 -12.21
C TRP A 65 -9.68 -9.79 -12.72
N ALA A 66 -10.05 -8.51 -12.58
CA ALA A 66 -9.18 -7.37 -12.91
C ALA A 66 -7.95 -7.28 -12.00
N GLU A 67 -8.06 -7.72 -10.74
CA GLU A 67 -6.96 -7.76 -9.79
C GLU A 67 -6.02 -8.93 -10.10
N ALA A 68 -6.53 -10.17 -10.04
CA ALA A 68 -5.71 -11.36 -10.22
C ALA A 68 -5.23 -11.58 -11.67
N GLY A 69 -5.83 -10.89 -12.64
CA GLY A 69 -5.59 -11.10 -14.07
C GLY A 69 -6.30 -12.34 -14.63
N ILE A 70 -6.95 -12.19 -15.78
CA ILE A 70 -7.72 -13.27 -16.43
C ILE A 70 -6.78 -14.45 -16.81
N ALA A 71 -5.60 -14.13 -17.34
CA ALA A 71 -4.59 -15.12 -17.72
C ALA A 71 -4.14 -15.97 -16.52
N SER A 72 -3.96 -15.36 -15.34
CA SER A 72 -3.56 -16.08 -14.12
C SER A 72 -4.55 -17.18 -13.76
N ARG A 73 -5.86 -16.88 -13.79
CA ARG A 73 -6.92 -17.86 -13.52
C ARG A 73 -6.95 -18.97 -14.57
N TYR A 74 -6.76 -18.61 -15.85
CA TYR A 74 -6.71 -19.59 -16.94
C TYR A 74 -5.52 -20.54 -16.82
N VAL A 75 -4.32 -20.01 -16.58
CA VAL A 75 -3.09 -20.80 -16.35
C VAL A 75 -3.23 -21.68 -15.11
N ARG A 76 -3.78 -21.14 -14.02
CA ARG A 76 -4.02 -21.89 -12.79
C ARG A 76 -4.89 -23.11 -13.04
N ALA A 77 -6.05 -22.92 -13.66
CA ALA A 77 -6.97 -24.02 -13.96
C ALA A 77 -6.32 -25.12 -14.82
N LYS A 78 -5.47 -24.75 -15.78
CA LYS A 78 -4.71 -25.72 -16.60
C LYS A 78 -3.67 -26.48 -15.78
N LEU A 79 -2.95 -25.80 -14.88
CA LEU A 79 -1.91 -26.41 -14.06
C LEU A 79 -2.46 -27.24 -12.89
N GLU A 80 -3.62 -26.88 -12.34
CA GLU A 80 -4.31 -27.70 -11.34
C GLU A 80 -4.77 -29.04 -11.93
N TRP A 81 -5.13 -29.07 -13.22
CA TRP A 81 -5.40 -30.30 -13.94
C TRP A 81 -4.11 -31.05 -14.33
N ASN A 82 -3.12 -30.34 -14.86
CA ASN A 82 -1.84 -30.91 -15.27
C ASN A 82 -0.67 -29.97 -14.91
N ALA A 83 -0.02 -30.24 -13.77
CA ALA A 83 1.09 -29.42 -13.28
C ALA A 83 2.35 -29.46 -14.16
N ASP A 84 2.44 -30.39 -15.12
CA ASP A 84 3.57 -30.48 -16.06
C ASP A 84 3.24 -29.80 -17.41
N ALA A 85 2.09 -29.11 -17.52
CA ALA A 85 1.70 -28.43 -18.74
C ALA A 85 2.64 -27.27 -19.10
N ASP A 86 2.86 -27.07 -20.40
CA ASP A 86 3.68 -25.97 -20.91
C ASP A 86 2.94 -24.63 -20.75
N VAL A 87 3.38 -23.84 -19.78
CA VAL A 87 2.80 -22.52 -19.49
C VAL A 87 2.98 -21.55 -20.66
N GLU A 88 4.08 -21.60 -21.41
CA GLU A 88 4.29 -20.69 -22.53
C GLU A 88 3.29 -20.97 -23.65
N ALA A 89 3.07 -22.25 -23.98
CA ALA A 89 2.07 -22.65 -24.95
C ALA A 89 0.64 -22.26 -24.51
N ILE A 90 0.33 -22.36 -23.20
CA ILE A 90 -0.96 -21.92 -22.65
C ILE A 90 -1.15 -20.40 -22.81
N LEU A 91 -0.13 -19.61 -22.51
CA LEU A 91 -0.17 -18.16 -22.66
C LEU A 91 -0.27 -17.75 -24.12
N ASP A 92 0.50 -18.37 -25.01
CA ASP A 92 0.44 -18.10 -26.45
C ASP A 92 -0.95 -18.40 -27.02
N ASP A 93 -1.58 -19.51 -26.61
CA ASP A 93 -2.96 -19.82 -26.99
C ASP A 93 -3.96 -18.78 -26.44
N PHE A 94 -3.83 -18.43 -25.15
CA PHE A 94 -4.70 -17.47 -24.49
C PHE A 94 -4.61 -16.08 -25.15
N TYR A 95 -3.42 -15.50 -25.25
CA TYR A 95 -3.26 -14.16 -25.80
C TYR A 95 -3.66 -14.09 -27.27
N SER A 96 -3.34 -15.13 -28.06
CA SER A 96 -3.71 -15.17 -29.47
C SER A 96 -5.23 -15.24 -29.67
N LYS A 97 -5.94 -16.08 -28.89
CA LYS A 97 -7.40 -16.25 -29.02
C LYS A 97 -8.22 -15.15 -28.33
N TRP A 98 -7.70 -14.60 -27.23
CA TRP A 98 -8.39 -13.57 -26.47
C TRP A 98 -8.16 -12.19 -27.08
N TYR A 99 -6.94 -11.84 -27.46
CA TYR A 99 -6.63 -10.49 -27.94
C TYR A 99 -6.46 -10.37 -29.45
N GLY A 100 -6.35 -11.48 -30.18
CA GLY A 100 -6.21 -11.48 -31.63
C GLY A 100 -5.02 -10.60 -32.08
N PRO A 101 -5.25 -9.57 -32.92
CA PRO A 101 -4.19 -8.64 -33.34
C PRO A 101 -3.42 -7.95 -32.20
N ALA A 102 -4.03 -7.80 -31.01
CA ALA A 102 -3.39 -7.20 -29.84
C ALA A 102 -2.65 -8.20 -28.93
N ALA A 103 -2.51 -9.48 -29.32
CA ALA A 103 -1.88 -10.51 -28.49
C ALA A 103 -0.51 -10.09 -27.93
N ARG A 104 0.39 -9.57 -28.79
CA ARG A 104 1.73 -9.13 -28.39
C ARG A 104 1.71 -7.96 -27.40
N PRO A 105 1.08 -6.80 -27.69
CA PRO A 105 1.06 -5.69 -26.75
C PRO A 105 0.29 -6.00 -25.46
N ALA A 106 -0.79 -6.79 -25.52
CA ALA A 106 -1.51 -7.22 -24.32
C ALA A 106 -0.63 -8.10 -23.42
N ARG A 107 0.08 -9.09 -23.99
CA ARG A 107 1.03 -9.91 -23.25
C ARG A 107 2.13 -9.06 -22.60
N ALA A 108 2.70 -8.11 -23.34
CA ALA A 108 3.73 -7.21 -22.82
C ALA A 108 3.24 -6.34 -21.64
N PHE A 109 1.96 -5.93 -21.62
CA PHE A 109 1.38 -5.22 -20.48
C PHE A 109 1.38 -6.07 -19.21
N TYR A 110 0.90 -7.32 -19.28
CA TYR A 110 0.84 -8.21 -18.13
C TYR A 110 2.24 -8.70 -17.71
N ASP A 111 3.11 -9.03 -18.67
CA ASP A 111 4.50 -9.40 -18.39
C ASP A 111 5.24 -8.26 -17.68
N ALA A 112 5.00 -6.98 -18.03
CA ALA A 112 5.60 -5.84 -17.35
C ALA A 112 5.14 -5.74 -15.88
N LEU A 113 3.85 -5.97 -15.59
CA LEU A 113 3.34 -6.04 -14.22
C LEU A 113 3.99 -7.19 -13.46
N GLU A 114 3.97 -8.40 -14.01
CA GLU A 114 4.52 -9.59 -13.34
C GLU A 114 6.04 -9.50 -13.13
N ASN A 115 6.77 -8.88 -14.06
CA ASN A 115 8.19 -8.62 -13.89
C ASN A 115 8.46 -7.60 -12.78
N ALA A 116 7.61 -6.58 -12.59
CA ALA A 116 7.76 -5.66 -11.48
C ALA A 116 7.59 -6.36 -10.12
N PHE A 117 6.59 -7.25 -10.00
CA PHE A 117 6.39 -8.06 -8.80
C PHE A 117 7.45 -9.16 -8.62
N ALA A 118 7.94 -9.77 -9.69
CA ALA A 118 8.95 -10.83 -9.57
C ALA A 118 10.34 -10.29 -9.17
N ASN A 119 10.65 -9.04 -9.56
CA ASN A 119 11.96 -8.43 -9.31
C ASN A 119 12.00 -7.51 -8.09
N THR A 120 10.87 -7.26 -7.43
CA THR A 120 10.86 -6.48 -6.20
C THR A 120 11.49 -7.27 -5.04
N ARG A 121 12.21 -6.57 -4.18
CA ARG A 121 12.71 -7.11 -2.89
C ARG A 121 11.73 -6.87 -1.74
N ILE A 122 10.58 -6.32 -2.07
CA ILE A 122 9.63 -5.80 -1.10
C ILE A 122 8.63 -6.89 -0.79
N HIS A 123 8.53 -7.21 0.49
CA HIS A 123 7.54 -8.13 1.03
C HIS A 123 6.57 -7.34 1.90
N GLY A 124 5.28 -7.47 1.61
CA GLY A 124 4.21 -6.84 2.37
C GLY A 124 2.93 -7.65 2.23
N HIS A 125 2.03 -7.48 3.18
CA HIS A 125 0.75 -8.19 3.24
C HIS A 125 -0.42 -7.35 2.69
N GLU A 126 -0.19 -6.05 2.46
CA GLU A 126 -1.23 -5.06 2.15
C GLU A 126 -0.72 -3.95 1.22
N ASP A 127 -1.63 -3.09 0.77
CA ASP A 127 -1.45 -2.17 -0.35
C ASP A 127 -0.33 -1.13 -0.15
N ARG A 128 0.10 -0.87 1.08
CA ARG A 128 1.14 0.13 1.42
C ARG A 128 2.48 -0.06 0.72
N VAL A 129 2.81 -1.30 0.36
CA VAL A 129 4.05 -1.60 -0.35
C VAL A 129 3.91 -1.48 -1.87
N LEU A 130 2.68 -1.44 -2.39
CA LEU A 130 2.41 -1.43 -3.82
C LEU A 130 2.91 -0.16 -4.53
N PRO A 131 2.86 1.06 -3.94
CA PRO A 131 3.44 2.26 -4.55
C PRO A 131 4.93 2.13 -4.91
N GLU A 132 5.67 1.29 -4.18
CA GLU A 132 7.09 1.03 -4.44
C GLU A 132 7.30 0.13 -5.67
N ILE A 133 6.29 -0.65 -6.04
CA ILE A 133 6.28 -1.55 -7.20
C ILE A 133 5.73 -0.80 -8.42
N TYR A 134 4.67 -0.01 -8.23
CA TYR A 134 4.00 0.78 -9.27
C TYR A 134 4.75 2.08 -9.61
N THR A 135 6.03 1.94 -9.94
CA THR A 135 6.92 3.07 -10.24
C THR A 135 6.46 3.88 -11.46
N PRO A 136 6.85 5.17 -11.57
CA PRO A 136 6.56 5.97 -12.75
C PRO A 136 7.05 5.34 -14.07
N SER A 137 8.14 4.58 -14.03
CA SER A 137 8.66 3.88 -15.21
C SER A 137 7.76 2.73 -15.63
N LEU A 138 7.28 1.92 -14.67
CA LEU A 138 6.32 0.87 -14.94
C LEU A 138 5.04 1.46 -15.53
N MET A 139 4.47 2.47 -14.89
CA MET A 139 3.23 3.12 -15.36
C MET A 139 3.34 3.63 -16.81
N ARG A 140 4.47 4.24 -17.19
CA ARG A 140 4.72 4.64 -18.59
C ARG A 140 4.81 3.45 -19.55
N SER A 141 5.47 2.36 -19.14
CA SER A 141 5.56 1.14 -19.95
C SER A 141 4.18 0.53 -20.19
N LEU A 142 3.37 0.43 -19.13
CA LEU A 142 2.01 -0.07 -19.20
C LEU A 142 1.14 0.77 -20.14
N ALA A 143 1.21 2.10 -20.01
CA ALA A 143 0.47 3.02 -20.88
C ALA A 143 0.83 2.83 -22.37
N LYS A 144 2.11 2.61 -22.67
CA LYS A 144 2.59 2.35 -24.03
C LYS A 144 2.03 1.04 -24.59
N HIS A 145 2.14 -0.06 -23.84
CA HIS A 145 1.61 -1.35 -24.28
C HIS A 145 0.10 -1.30 -24.52
N LEU A 146 -0.66 -0.58 -23.69
CA LEU A 146 -2.09 -0.36 -23.92
C LEU A 146 -2.37 0.42 -25.20
N ALA A 147 -1.64 1.51 -25.46
CA ALA A 147 -1.83 2.30 -26.67
C ALA A 147 -1.55 1.46 -27.94
N ASP A 148 -0.53 0.61 -27.91
CA ASP A 148 -0.21 -0.32 -28.99
C ASP A 148 -1.33 -1.36 -29.17
N ALA A 149 -1.90 -1.90 -28.08
CA ALA A 149 -3.02 -2.84 -28.12
C ALA A 149 -4.29 -2.20 -28.70
N GLU A 150 -4.64 -0.97 -28.27
CA GLU A 150 -5.79 -0.21 -28.77
C GLU A 150 -5.66 0.10 -30.26
N HIS A 151 -4.45 0.39 -30.73
CA HIS A 151 -4.20 0.62 -32.15
C HIS A 151 -4.41 -0.65 -33.00
N ALA A 152 -4.06 -1.82 -32.47
CA ALA A 152 -4.11 -3.10 -33.19
C ALA A 152 -5.54 -3.65 -33.39
N VAL A 153 -6.45 -3.41 -32.45
CA VAL A 153 -7.81 -3.97 -32.50
C VAL A 153 -8.77 -3.08 -33.30
N LYS A 154 -9.63 -3.70 -34.13
CA LYS A 154 -10.59 -3.00 -34.99
C LYS A 154 -12.03 -3.48 -34.85
N THR A 155 -12.25 -4.67 -34.31
CA THR A 155 -13.56 -5.34 -34.25
C THR A 155 -13.84 -5.86 -32.84
N GLU A 156 -15.11 -6.18 -32.59
CA GLU A 156 -15.50 -6.95 -31.40
C GLU A 156 -15.22 -8.46 -31.63
N PRO A 157 -14.92 -9.22 -30.56
CA PRO A 157 -14.87 -8.80 -29.15
C PRO A 157 -13.53 -8.22 -28.69
N GLU A 158 -12.50 -8.17 -29.54
CA GLU A 158 -11.14 -7.77 -29.14
C GLU A 158 -11.10 -6.32 -28.64
N LYS A 159 -11.87 -5.41 -29.24
CA LYS A 159 -11.99 -4.02 -28.77
C LYS A 159 -12.50 -3.93 -27.32
N THR A 160 -13.56 -4.66 -26.99
CA THR A 160 -14.05 -4.71 -25.60
C THR A 160 -13.01 -5.29 -24.65
N ARG A 161 -12.28 -6.34 -25.05
CA ARG A 161 -11.24 -6.96 -24.22
C ARG A 161 -10.06 -6.01 -23.94
N VAL A 162 -9.60 -5.26 -24.94
CA VAL A 162 -8.57 -4.21 -24.74
C VAL A 162 -9.12 -3.04 -23.92
N ARG A 163 -10.40 -2.68 -24.08
CA ARG A 163 -11.05 -1.65 -23.23
C ARG A 163 -11.07 -2.05 -21.76
N VAL A 164 -11.24 -3.33 -21.45
CA VAL A 164 -11.13 -3.83 -20.06
C VAL A 164 -9.74 -3.54 -19.51
N ASP A 165 -8.66 -3.87 -20.23
CA ASP A 165 -7.29 -3.57 -19.80
C ASP A 165 -7.05 -2.06 -19.62
N ARG A 166 -7.62 -1.22 -20.50
CA ARG A 166 -7.62 0.24 -20.35
C ARG A 166 -8.21 0.69 -19.02
N LEU A 167 -9.40 0.19 -18.68
CA LEU A 167 -10.05 0.53 -17.41
C LEU A 167 -9.25 0.01 -16.20
N ILE A 168 -8.65 -1.18 -16.30
CA ILE A 168 -7.75 -1.72 -15.25
C ILE A 168 -6.55 -0.80 -15.03
N TYR A 169 -5.88 -0.36 -16.11
CA TYR A 169 -4.78 0.59 -16.02
C TYR A 169 -5.22 1.94 -15.46
N GLU A 170 -6.38 2.46 -15.87
CA GLU A 170 -6.89 3.72 -15.36
C GLU A 170 -7.24 3.67 -13.87
N HIS A 171 -7.75 2.53 -13.40
CA HIS A 171 -7.98 2.29 -11.98
C HIS A 171 -6.66 2.28 -11.20
N LEU A 172 -5.64 1.57 -11.70
CA LEU A 172 -4.28 1.60 -11.15
C LEU A 172 -3.68 3.01 -11.14
N ALA A 173 -3.82 3.76 -12.23
CA ALA A 173 -3.32 5.13 -12.31
C ALA A 173 -4.02 6.06 -11.31
N ALA A 174 -5.32 5.87 -11.07
CA ALA A 174 -6.05 6.60 -10.04
C ALA A 174 -5.59 6.20 -8.62
N TYR A 175 -5.27 4.94 -8.37
CA TYR A 175 -4.63 4.52 -7.11
C TYR A 175 -3.29 5.22 -6.88
N VAL A 176 -2.40 5.23 -7.87
CA VAL A 176 -1.09 5.92 -7.78
C VAL A 176 -1.28 7.42 -7.55
N ALA A 177 -2.24 8.05 -8.23
CA ALA A 177 -2.57 9.46 -8.03
C ALA A 177 -3.10 9.75 -6.62
N MET A 178 -3.97 8.88 -6.09
CA MET A 178 -4.50 8.97 -4.73
C MET A 178 -3.37 8.93 -3.70
N THR A 179 -2.48 7.94 -3.79
CA THR A 179 -1.35 7.79 -2.85
C THR A 179 -0.38 8.97 -2.93
N ASN A 180 -0.02 9.43 -4.13
CA ASN A 180 0.88 10.60 -4.26
C ASN A 180 0.24 11.86 -3.67
N ALA A 181 -1.05 12.09 -3.92
CA ALA A 181 -1.77 13.22 -3.37
C ALA A 181 -1.83 13.20 -1.84
N GLU A 182 -2.08 12.02 -1.23
CA GLU A 182 -2.00 11.82 0.22
C GLU A 182 -0.62 12.19 0.76
N TRP A 183 0.46 11.70 0.14
CA TRP A 183 1.84 11.96 0.56
C TRP A 183 2.28 13.42 0.42
N GLU A 184 1.63 14.16 -0.46
CA GLU A 184 1.85 15.58 -0.67
C GLU A 184 0.92 16.45 0.19
N GLY A 185 0.02 15.85 0.98
CA GLY A 185 -0.97 16.55 1.80
C GLY A 185 -2.11 17.18 1.01
N ARG A 186 -2.28 16.79 -0.26
CA ARG A 186 -3.40 17.22 -1.13
C ARG A 186 -4.58 16.28 -0.96
N PHE A 187 -5.17 16.27 0.23
CA PHE A 187 -6.22 15.31 0.60
C PHE A 187 -7.48 15.40 -0.28
N GLY A 188 -7.84 16.59 -0.76
CA GLY A 188 -8.94 16.76 -1.73
C GLY A 188 -8.68 16.03 -3.06
N ASP A 189 -7.45 16.11 -3.59
CA ASP A 189 -7.06 15.37 -4.80
C ASP A 189 -7.04 13.86 -4.54
N ALA A 190 -6.60 13.43 -3.36
CA ALA A 190 -6.62 12.02 -2.95
C ALA A 190 -8.06 11.48 -2.92
N ALA A 191 -9.00 12.23 -2.32
CA ALA A 191 -10.42 11.87 -2.31
C ALA A 191 -11.01 11.79 -3.73
N ALA A 192 -10.69 12.76 -4.60
CA ALA A 192 -11.16 12.77 -5.99
C ALA A 192 -10.61 11.57 -6.80
N ALA A 193 -9.35 11.20 -6.58
CA ALA A 193 -8.74 10.03 -7.21
C ALA A 193 -9.39 8.71 -6.72
N ALA A 194 -9.66 8.59 -5.41
CA ALA A 194 -10.40 7.46 -4.85
C ALA A 194 -11.82 7.35 -5.44
N GLU A 195 -12.51 8.49 -5.60
CA GLU A 195 -13.81 8.51 -6.27
C GLU A 195 -13.72 8.08 -7.74
N ARG A 196 -12.67 8.52 -8.46
CA ARG A 196 -12.40 8.06 -9.84
C ARG A 196 -12.23 6.55 -9.90
N MET A 197 -11.50 5.94 -8.96
CA MET A 197 -11.39 4.48 -8.88
C MET A 197 -12.76 3.82 -8.77
N LEU A 198 -13.64 4.30 -7.87
CA LEU A 198 -14.99 3.77 -7.68
C LEU A 198 -15.86 3.90 -8.94
N ARG A 199 -15.74 5.00 -9.69
CA ARG A 199 -16.43 5.14 -11.00
C ARG A 199 -15.97 4.09 -12.00
N ILE A 200 -14.66 3.89 -12.12
CA ILE A 200 -14.09 2.88 -13.04
C ILE A 200 -14.53 1.46 -12.66
N ARG A 201 -14.67 1.17 -11.36
CA ARG A 201 -15.22 -0.13 -10.92
C ARG A 201 -16.61 -0.38 -11.49
N LYS A 202 -17.48 0.65 -11.50
CA LYS A 202 -18.83 0.56 -12.09
C LYS A 202 -18.77 0.31 -13.60
N GLU A 203 -17.83 0.94 -14.30
CA GLU A 203 -17.63 0.71 -15.74
C GLU A 203 -17.15 -0.71 -16.04
N LEU A 204 -16.19 -1.25 -15.28
CA LEU A 204 -15.74 -2.63 -15.39
C LEU A 204 -16.87 -3.62 -15.08
N ASN A 205 -17.61 -3.37 -13.99
CA ASN A 205 -18.74 -4.21 -13.58
C ASN A 205 -19.84 -4.27 -14.65
N ALA A 206 -20.12 -3.14 -15.31
CA ALA A 206 -21.11 -3.07 -16.38
C ALA A 206 -20.70 -3.86 -17.64
N ILE A 207 -19.40 -4.03 -17.89
CA ILE A 207 -18.91 -4.93 -18.96
C ILE A 207 -19.10 -6.39 -18.54
N ASN A 208 -18.65 -6.74 -17.33
CA ASN A 208 -18.88 -8.05 -16.74
C ASN A 208 -18.71 -7.96 -15.20
N PRO A 209 -19.70 -8.44 -14.41
CA PRO A 209 -19.65 -8.32 -12.95
C PRO A 209 -18.49 -9.08 -12.29
N PHE A 210 -17.86 -10.04 -12.98
CA PHE A 210 -16.68 -10.77 -12.47
C PHE A 210 -15.36 -9.98 -12.61
N LEU A 211 -15.33 -8.92 -13.41
CA LEU A 211 -14.11 -8.10 -13.56
C LEU A 211 -13.81 -7.34 -12.28
N MET A 212 -14.81 -6.62 -11.77
CA MET A 212 -14.68 -5.85 -10.54
C MET A 212 -16.07 -5.56 -9.95
N PRO A 213 -16.25 -5.59 -8.61
CA PRO A 213 -17.50 -5.19 -7.98
C PRO A 213 -17.74 -3.67 -8.14
N ALA A 214 -18.99 -3.28 -8.43
CA ALA A 214 -19.38 -1.87 -8.64
C ALA A 214 -19.32 -1.02 -7.35
N GLY A 215 -19.46 -1.65 -6.18
CA GLY A 215 -19.39 -1.03 -4.87
C GLY A 215 -18.48 -1.80 -3.93
N GLU A 216 -18.49 -1.42 -2.65
CA GLU A 216 -17.78 -2.15 -1.59
C GLU A 216 -18.83 -2.75 -0.65
N GLU A 217 -19.24 -4.00 -0.90
CA GLU A 217 -20.02 -4.76 0.08
C GLU A 217 -19.08 -5.56 0.99
N GLN A 218 -19.26 -5.37 2.30
CA GLN A 218 -18.81 -6.22 3.43
C GLN A 218 -17.38 -6.79 3.40
N TYR A 219 -16.39 -6.05 2.93
CA TYR A 219 -15.01 -6.31 3.34
C TYR A 219 -14.76 -5.55 4.66
N ALA A 220 -14.42 -6.26 5.73
CA ALA A 220 -14.10 -5.68 7.04
C ALA A 220 -12.79 -4.84 7.05
N TYR A 221 -12.25 -4.51 5.89
CA TYR A 221 -10.92 -3.94 5.71
C TYR A 221 -10.99 -2.58 5.03
N TRP A 222 -9.94 -1.79 5.23
CA TRP A 222 -9.79 -0.43 4.70
C TRP A 222 -9.95 -0.40 3.17
N GLY A 223 -11.12 0.03 2.71
CA GLY A 223 -11.52 0.09 1.29
C GLY A 223 -11.23 1.43 0.62
N VAL A 224 -11.54 1.54 -0.67
CA VAL A 224 -11.40 2.78 -1.45
C VAL A 224 -12.49 3.79 -1.07
N SER A 225 -13.70 3.35 -0.73
CA SER A 225 -14.78 4.24 -0.27
C SER A 225 -14.44 4.85 1.08
N GLN A 226 -13.91 4.04 2.00
CA GLN A 226 -13.45 4.52 3.31
C GLN A 226 -12.26 5.49 3.18
N ARG A 227 -11.28 5.19 2.31
CA ARG A 227 -10.20 6.13 1.96
C ARG A 227 -10.75 7.45 1.41
N LYS A 228 -11.69 7.38 0.47
CA LYS A 228 -12.34 8.57 -0.14
C LYS A 228 -12.98 9.44 0.94
N ASP A 229 -13.78 8.85 1.85
CA ASP A 229 -14.45 9.59 2.91
C ASP A 229 -13.43 10.18 3.92
N TYR A 230 -12.40 9.42 4.29
CA TYR A 230 -11.36 9.87 5.21
C TYR A 230 -10.49 11.00 4.64
N TYR A 231 -10.08 10.91 3.37
CA TYR A 231 -9.35 12.00 2.74
C TYR A 231 -10.21 13.25 2.54
N ALA A 232 -11.52 13.10 2.34
CA ALA A 232 -12.44 14.23 2.35
C ALA A 232 -12.50 14.90 3.74
N GLU A 233 -12.53 14.09 4.82
CA GLU A 233 -12.46 14.60 6.20
C GLU A 233 -11.15 15.36 6.46
N LEU A 234 -9.99 14.78 6.10
CA LEU A 234 -8.71 15.46 6.24
C LEU A 234 -8.65 16.77 5.44
N ASN A 235 -9.24 16.79 4.24
CA ASN A 235 -9.36 18.00 3.44
C ASN A 235 -10.22 19.07 4.13
N ASP A 236 -11.32 18.68 4.78
CA ASP A 236 -12.18 19.61 5.50
C ASP A 236 -11.44 20.31 6.66
N LEU A 237 -10.50 19.61 7.32
CA LEU A 237 -9.65 20.15 8.40
C LEU A 237 -8.67 21.23 7.92
N ILE A 238 -8.33 21.25 6.62
CA ILE A 238 -7.28 22.12 6.08
C ILE A 238 -7.79 23.18 5.08
N SER A 239 -9.01 23.00 4.55
CA SER A 239 -9.60 23.83 3.48
C SER A 239 -10.38 25.04 3.96
N GLY A 240 -10.58 25.18 5.27
CA GLY A 240 -11.44 26.20 5.86
C GLY A 240 -12.88 25.76 6.11
N LYS A 241 -13.23 24.49 5.88
CA LYS A 241 -14.58 23.98 6.15
C LYS A 241 -14.78 23.66 7.63
N THR A 242 -13.97 22.76 8.20
CA THR A 242 -13.98 22.42 9.64
C THR A 242 -12.71 22.85 10.36
N GLY A 243 -11.66 23.21 9.62
CA GLY A 243 -10.44 23.80 10.14
C GLY A 243 -9.68 24.56 9.06
N ASP A 244 -8.67 25.33 9.46
CA ASP A 244 -7.76 26.01 8.55
C ASP A 244 -6.34 25.41 8.69
N LEU A 245 -5.67 25.13 7.56
CA LEU A 245 -4.28 24.70 7.57
C LEU A 245 -3.39 25.75 8.22
N ILE A 246 -2.53 25.32 9.14
CA ILE A 246 -1.46 26.15 9.70
C ILE A 246 -0.16 25.88 8.93
N ALA A 247 0.25 24.60 8.88
CA ALA A 247 1.46 24.19 8.18
C ALA A 247 1.42 22.68 7.89
N LEU A 248 1.97 22.27 6.74
CA LEU A 248 2.34 20.88 6.52
C LEU A 248 3.72 20.65 7.15
N LEU A 249 3.89 19.56 7.90
CA LEU A 249 5.23 19.16 8.37
C LEU A 249 6.05 18.59 7.20
N PRO A 250 7.40 18.67 7.20
CA PRO A 250 8.24 18.18 6.10
C PRO A 250 8.02 16.70 5.71
N GLN A 251 8.39 16.33 4.47
CA GLN A 251 8.13 14.96 3.95
C GLN A 251 9.17 13.99 4.50
N LYS A 252 10.28 14.55 4.97
CA LYS A 252 11.38 13.84 5.57
C LYS A 252 11.45 14.17 7.04
N ALA A 253 11.78 13.17 7.83
CA ALA A 253 12.12 13.28 9.23
C ALA A 253 13.52 12.73 9.45
N LEU A 254 14.20 13.21 10.47
CA LEU A 254 15.35 12.51 11.02
C LEU A 254 14.82 11.32 11.81
N LEU A 255 15.41 10.14 11.61
CA LEU A 255 15.06 8.90 12.28
C LEU A 255 16.24 8.36 13.06
N HIS A 256 15.97 7.85 14.26
CA HIS A 256 16.88 7.03 15.05
C HIS A 256 16.13 5.81 15.60
N ILE A 257 16.75 4.63 15.55
CA ILE A 257 16.21 3.44 16.22
C ILE A 257 16.57 3.46 17.70
N ASP A 258 15.71 2.94 18.55
CA ASP A 258 15.87 2.92 20.00
C ASP A 258 15.75 1.48 20.52
N PRO A 259 16.78 0.64 20.29
CA PRO A 259 16.71 -0.80 20.60
C PRO A 259 16.65 -1.10 22.11
N HIS A 260 16.99 -0.12 22.95
CA HIS A 260 17.07 -0.27 24.40
C HIS A 260 16.09 0.63 25.16
N ASP A 261 15.24 1.37 24.44
CA ASP A 261 14.30 2.33 25.02
C ASP A 261 14.95 3.40 25.90
N GLU A 262 16.11 3.88 25.48
CA GLU A 262 16.92 4.85 26.20
C GLU A 262 16.60 6.28 25.75
N GLY A 263 15.98 6.48 24.59
CA GLY A 263 15.76 7.81 24.01
C GLY A 263 14.89 8.74 24.85
N VAL A 264 14.03 8.20 25.73
CA VAL A 264 13.28 9.01 26.71
C VAL A 264 14.21 9.53 27.80
N PHE A 265 15.11 8.69 28.31
CA PHE A 265 16.08 9.06 29.35
C PHE A 265 17.16 10.00 28.81
N ASP A 266 17.60 9.77 27.58
CA ASP A 266 18.55 10.61 26.84
C ASP A 266 17.92 11.89 26.26
N GLU A 267 16.62 12.11 26.55
CA GLU A 267 15.87 13.29 26.18
C GLU A 267 15.89 13.61 24.67
N TRP A 268 15.78 12.60 23.81
CA TRP A 268 15.77 12.77 22.34
C TRP A 268 14.61 13.62 21.80
N TYR A 269 13.70 14.08 22.67
CA TYR A 269 12.65 15.05 22.37
C TYR A 269 13.10 16.52 22.47
N LYS A 270 14.26 16.84 23.06
CA LYS A 270 14.71 18.24 23.28
C LYS A 270 15.05 18.97 21.97
N THR A 271 14.94 20.29 21.98
CA THR A 271 15.14 21.13 20.78
C THR A 271 16.61 21.25 20.37
N ASP A 272 17.53 21.12 21.31
CA ASP A 272 18.98 21.29 21.16
C ASP A 272 19.75 19.96 21.01
N LEU A 273 19.03 18.84 20.86
CA LEU A 273 19.63 17.52 20.61
C LEU A 273 20.62 17.55 19.44
N ASN A 274 21.78 16.91 19.63
CA ASN A 274 22.71 16.66 18.53
C ASN A 274 22.15 15.56 17.61
N GLU A 275 21.81 15.96 16.38
CA GLU A 275 21.17 15.12 15.36
C GLU A 275 22.18 14.48 14.37
N SER A 276 23.49 14.61 14.60
CA SER A 276 24.52 14.21 13.62
C SER A 276 24.50 12.73 13.22
N ASP A 277 24.12 11.84 14.15
CA ASP A 277 24.04 10.39 13.88
C ASP A 277 22.64 9.93 13.42
N TRP A 278 21.68 10.85 13.30
CA TRP A 278 20.32 10.55 12.85
C TRP A 278 20.25 10.50 11.31
N LYS A 279 19.36 9.66 10.78
CA LYS A 279 19.25 9.44 9.33
C LYS A 279 17.95 10.00 8.78
N TRP A 280 18.03 10.68 7.64
CA TRP A 280 16.84 11.15 6.94
C TRP A 280 16.04 9.99 6.33
N VAL A 281 14.73 9.97 6.62
CA VAL A 281 13.75 9.07 6.01
C VAL A 281 12.53 9.84 5.55
N LEU A 282 11.84 9.36 4.52
CA LEU A 282 10.51 9.83 4.16
C LEU A 282 9.49 9.31 5.17
N THR A 283 8.57 10.18 5.62
CA THR A 283 7.47 9.80 6.51
C THR A 283 6.29 9.18 5.77
N THR A 284 6.34 9.17 4.43
CA THR A 284 5.32 8.62 3.55
C THR A 284 5.74 7.28 2.94
N ARG A 285 6.85 6.72 3.41
CA ARG A 285 7.41 5.44 2.99
C ARG A 285 7.74 4.62 4.23
N PRO A 286 7.47 3.29 4.28
CA PRO A 286 7.76 2.51 5.48
C PRO A 286 9.23 2.61 5.86
N PHE A 287 9.54 2.88 7.13
CA PHE A 287 10.93 3.14 7.55
C PHE A 287 11.85 1.94 7.25
N TYR A 288 11.36 0.71 7.42
CA TYR A 288 12.15 -0.50 7.19
C TYR A 288 12.64 -0.62 5.73
N MET A 289 11.91 -0.05 4.77
CA MET A 289 12.30 -0.01 3.35
C MET A 289 13.39 1.04 3.04
N GLN A 290 13.79 1.81 4.05
CA GLN A 290 14.76 2.90 3.98
C GLN A 290 16.07 2.57 4.71
N GLY A 291 16.38 1.27 4.81
CA GLY A 291 17.65 0.77 5.35
C GLY A 291 17.55 0.16 6.75
N TYR A 292 16.36 -0.25 7.19
CA TYR A 292 16.14 -0.85 8.52
C TYR A 292 15.51 -2.25 8.41
N MET A 293 15.88 -2.99 7.37
CA MET A 293 15.73 -4.45 7.31
C MET A 293 17.05 -5.13 7.70
N ASP A 294 16.98 -6.30 8.32
CA ASP A 294 18.14 -7.18 8.50
C ASP A 294 18.60 -7.81 7.17
N GLU A 295 19.74 -8.50 7.17
CA GLU A 295 20.30 -9.17 5.99
C GLU A 295 19.39 -10.27 5.39
N ARG A 296 18.40 -10.72 6.16
CA ARG A 296 17.42 -11.75 5.78
C ARG A 296 16.09 -11.15 5.31
N GLY A 297 15.95 -9.83 5.34
CA GLY A 297 14.76 -9.09 4.90
C GLY A 297 13.67 -8.93 5.97
N HIS A 298 14.00 -9.06 7.27
CA HIS A 298 13.05 -8.76 8.34
C HIS A 298 13.16 -7.29 8.77
N PRO A 299 12.03 -6.59 8.97
CA PRO A 299 12.06 -5.22 9.47
C PRO A 299 12.53 -5.18 10.93
N TYR A 300 13.20 -4.09 11.31
CA TYR A 300 13.48 -3.79 12.71
C TYR A 300 12.18 -3.71 13.54
N THR A 301 12.18 -4.33 14.72
CA THR A 301 11.08 -4.29 15.69
C THR A 301 11.56 -3.69 17.00
N GLY A 302 10.84 -2.68 17.51
CA GLY A 302 11.20 -1.97 18.73
C GLY A 302 10.77 -0.51 18.69
N TYR A 303 11.41 0.31 19.53
CA TYR A 303 11.16 1.73 19.53
C TYR A 303 12.00 2.44 18.48
N LEU A 304 11.45 3.53 17.95
CA LEU A 304 12.10 4.41 17.00
C LEU A 304 11.60 5.83 17.18
N TRP A 305 12.43 6.80 16.83
CA TRP A 305 12.15 8.22 17.01
C TRP A 305 12.23 8.95 15.68
N TYR A 306 11.21 9.76 15.40
CA TYR A 306 11.21 10.72 14.31
C TYR A 306 11.35 12.13 14.87
N ARG A 307 12.16 12.97 14.22
CA ARG A 307 12.26 14.41 14.51
C ARG A 307 11.98 15.21 13.24
N LEU A 308 11.05 16.14 13.34
CA LEU A 308 10.61 17.02 12.28
C LEU A 308 10.75 18.48 12.74
N LYS A 309 11.14 19.35 11.82
CA LYS A 309 11.21 20.80 12.03
C LYS A 309 10.18 21.47 11.14
N VAL A 310 9.25 22.23 11.73
CA VAL A 310 8.15 22.86 11.00
C VAL A 310 8.12 24.36 11.27
N ASP A 311 8.10 25.14 10.20
CA ASP A 311 7.95 26.58 10.28
C ASP A 311 6.47 26.93 10.47
N VAL A 312 6.16 27.58 11.59
CA VAL A 312 4.79 28.00 11.91
C VAL A 312 4.67 29.50 11.66
N PRO A 313 3.71 29.97 10.85
CA PRO A 313 3.62 31.39 10.51
C PRO A 313 3.22 32.24 11.73
N PRO A 314 3.67 33.50 11.84
CA PRO A 314 3.24 34.41 12.91
C PRO A 314 1.72 34.62 12.94
N SER A 315 1.05 34.50 11.79
CA SER A 315 -0.41 34.61 11.66
C SER A 315 -1.19 33.48 12.36
N ALA A 316 -0.50 32.47 12.89
CA ALA A 316 -1.09 31.43 13.72
C ALA A 316 -1.19 31.83 15.20
N ALA A 317 -0.61 32.96 15.62
CA ALA A 317 -0.67 33.42 17.01
C ALA A 317 -2.10 33.51 17.55
N GLY A 318 -2.31 32.97 18.76
CA GLY A 318 -3.60 32.94 19.44
C GLY A 318 -4.61 31.93 18.89
N LYS A 319 -4.28 31.15 17.85
CA LYS A 319 -5.14 30.08 17.34
C LYS A 319 -4.94 28.80 18.14
N LYS A 320 -6.01 28.03 18.31
CA LYS A 320 -5.92 26.63 18.72
C LYS A 320 -5.15 25.84 17.66
N MET A 321 -4.22 24.98 18.05
CA MET A 321 -3.40 24.20 17.12
C MET A 321 -3.47 22.72 17.44
N MET A 322 -3.84 21.94 16.44
CA MET A 322 -3.90 20.48 16.49
C MET A 322 -2.83 19.89 15.56
N LEU A 323 -2.09 18.90 16.05
CA LEU A 323 -1.18 18.09 15.25
C LEU A 323 -1.91 16.83 14.78
N ARG A 324 -2.14 16.74 13.47
CA ARG A 324 -2.74 15.58 12.83
C ARG A 324 -1.65 14.68 12.24
N VAL A 325 -1.69 13.41 12.62
CA VAL A 325 -0.87 12.34 12.05
C VAL A 325 -1.81 11.32 11.41
N PRO A 326 -2.04 11.38 10.08
CA PRO A 326 -3.04 10.53 9.44
C PRO A 326 -2.78 9.02 9.59
N VAL A 327 -1.52 8.60 9.58
CA VAL A 327 -1.12 7.19 9.74
C VAL A 327 0.18 7.10 10.54
N VAL A 328 0.12 6.46 11.71
CA VAL A 328 1.28 6.08 12.52
C VAL A 328 1.06 4.74 13.22
N GLU A 329 2.03 3.84 13.10
CA GLU A 329 1.94 2.47 13.61
C GLU A 329 3.12 2.08 14.48
N SER A 330 2.95 1.28 15.52
CA SER A 330 1.72 0.70 16.07
C SER A 330 1.33 1.33 17.40
N GLU A 331 2.12 2.26 17.92
CA GLU A 331 1.86 3.06 19.12
C GLU A 331 2.73 4.31 19.03
N ALA A 332 2.26 5.48 19.47
CA ALA A 332 2.99 6.72 19.26
C ALA A 332 2.87 7.71 20.42
N TRP A 333 3.98 8.40 20.73
CA TRP A 333 4.07 9.48 21.70
C TRP A 333 4.64 10.72 21.01
N VAL A 334 4.14 11.89 21.36
CA VAL A 334 4.53 13.16 20.74
C VAL A 334 5.09 14.13 21.77
N TRP A 335 6.14 14.83 21.37
CA TRP A 335 6.64 16.02 22.03
C TRP A 335 6.73 17.18 21.04
N VAL A 336 6.45 18.38 21.52
CA VAL A 336 6.58 19.62 20.76
C VAL A 336 7.42 20.61 21.57
N GLN A 337 8.47 21.14 20.96
CA GLN A 337 9.44 22.03 21.63
C GLN A 337 9.98 21.42 22.94
N GLY A 338 10.17 20.09 22.97
CA GLY A 338 10.66 19.36 24.15
C GLY A 338 9.61 19.07 25.23
N ASN A 339 8.36 19.51 25.07
CA ASN A 339 7.26 19.25 26.02
C ASN A 339 6.39 18.09 25.54
N TYR A 340 6.01 17.20 26.45
CA TYR A 340 5.16 16.05 26.13
C TYR A 340 3.74 16.50 25.77
N ALA A 341 3.28 16.12 24.58
CA ALA A 341 1.98 16.53 24.04
C ALA A 341 0.90 15.46 24.22
N GLY A 342 1.26 14.18 24.07
CA GLY A 342 0.30 13.10 24.22
C GLY A 342 0.75 11.77 23.65
N HIS A 343 -0.17 10.80 23.72
CA HIS A 343 0.06 9.41 23.35
C HIS A 343 -1.19 8.81 22.71
N ARG A 344 -0.98 8.04 21.64
CA ARG A 344 -1.97 7.16 21.04
C ARG A 344 -1.60 5.72 21.37
N LYS A 345 -2.50 5.03 22.09
CA LYS A 345 -2.37 3.63 22.49
C LYS A 345 -2.10 2.71 21.29
N TYR A 346 -1.60 1.51 21.62
CA TYR A 346 -1.35 0.47 20.65
C TYR A 346 -2.58 0.13 19.80
N GLN A 347 -2.36 -0.04 18.49
CA GLN A 347 -3.29 -0.61 17.51
C GLN A 347 -2.47 -1.51 16.59
N ASP A 348 -3.03 -2.63 16.16
CA ASP A 348 -2.29 -3.53 15.27
C ASP A 348 -1.98 -2.86 13.93
N ALA A 349 -0.84 -3.20 13.32
CA ALA A 349 -0.41 -2.58 12.07
C ALA A 349 -1.28 -2.94 10.84
N TYR A 350 -2.36 -3.70 11.01
CA TYR A 350 -3.39 -3.92 9.99
C TYR A 350 -4.64 -3.05 10.22
N GLU A 351 -4.79 -2.44 11.40
CA GLU A 351 -5.85 -1.47 11.66
C GLU A 351 -5.60 -0.20 10.84
N ARG A 352 -6.67 0.46 10.39
CA ARG A 352 -6.58 1.65 9.52
C ARG A 352 -7.65 2.67 9.87
N PRO A 353 -7.34 3.98 9.78
CA PRO A 353 -6.07 4.57 9.32
C PRO A 353 -4.95 4.63 10.37
N CYS A 354 -5.15 4.17 11.61
CA CYS A 354 -4.19 4.31 12.72
C CYS A 354 -3.75 5.77 12.94
N ASP A 355 -4.73 6.66 12.95
CA ASP A 355 -4.53 8.09 13.04
C ASP A 355 -4.31 8.56 14.48
N MET A 356 -3.79 9.78 14.61
CA MET A 356 -3.60 10.47 15.88
C MET A 356 -3.87 11.96 15.68
N ASP A 357 -4.54 12.58 16.65
CA ASP A 357 -4.83 14.01 16.67
C ASP A 357 -4.62 14.53 18.09
N ILE A 358 -3.71 15.49 18.25
CA ILE A 358 -3.23 15.96 19.56
C ILE A 358 -3.26 17.49 19.61
N ASP A 359 -3.77 18.04 20.70
CA ASP A 359 -3.72 19.47 20.98
C ASP A 359 -2.29 19.88 21.36
N VAL A 360 -1.70 20.80 20.59
CA VAL A 360 -0.32 21.29 20.76
C VAL A 360 -0.28 22.80 20.93
N THR A 361 -1.43 23.42 21.22
CA THR A 361 -1.62 24.88 21.26
C THR A 361 -0.59 25.58 22.13
N ASP A 362 -0.36 25.09 23.36
CA ASP A 362 0.52 25.73 24.33
C ASP A 362 2.01 25.43 24.12
N MET A 363 2.35 24.59 23.14
CA MET A 363 3.71 24.10 22.89
C MET A 363 4.33 24.69 21.63
N ILE A 364 3.49 25.07 20.65
CA ILE A 364 3.95 25.68 19.40
C ILE A 364 4.26 27.16 19.61
N GLN A 365 5.37 27.61 19.02
CA GLN A 365 5.83 29.00 19.00
C GLN A 365 5.62 29.59 17.59
N PRO A 366 4.56 30.38 17.36
CA PRO A 366 4.32 31.02 16.06
C PRO A 366 5.45 31.96 15.65
N GLY A 367 5.71 32.03 14.35
CA GLY A 367 6.78 32.85 13.77
C GLY A 367 8.17 32.25 13.86
N THR A 368 8.30 30.99 14.30
CA THR A 368 9.57 30.29 14.46
C THR A 368 9.51 28.87 13.89
N THR A 369 10.67 28.26 13.73
CA THR A 369 10.80 26.82 13.47
C THR A 369 10.57 26.05 14.77
N ASN A 370 9.61 25.13 14.76
CA ASN A 370 9.26 24.27 15.89
C ASN A 370 9.76 22.85 15.66
N VAL A 371 10.23 22.19 16.72
CA VAL A 371 10.63 20.78 16.72
C VAL A 371 9.46 19.93 17.19
N VAL A 372 9.10 18.93 16.37
CA VAL A 372 8.16 17.88 16.71
C VAL A 372 8.93 16.56 16.75
N ALA A 373 8.94 15.92 17.92
CA ALA A 373 9.52 14.60 18.10
C ALA A 373 8.39 13.57 18.28
N VAL A 374 8.46 12.47 17.55
CA VAL A 374 7.48 11.38 17.61
C VAL A 374 8.22 10.09 17.90
N ARG A 375 8.02 9.53 19.09
CA ARG A 375 8.46 8.18 19.44
C ARG A 375 7.39 7.21 19.00
N VAL A 376 7.80 6.11 18.40
CA VAL A 376 6.91 5.08 17.86
C VAL A 376 7.38 3.71 18.31
N SER A 377 6.45 2.85 18.72
CA SER A 377 6.69 1.42 18.90
C SER A 377 6.15 0.66 17.70
N THR A 378 6.97 -0.16 17.05
CA THR A 378 6.51 -1.03 15.95
C THR A 378 5.85 -2.32 16.43
N GLY A 379 5.63 -2.46 17.75
CA GLY A 379 5.19 -3.70 18.37
C GLY A 379 6.30 -4.76 18.42
N LEU A 380 5.97 -5.92 18.99
CA LEU A 380 6.92 -7.03 19.17
C LEU A 380 6.78 -8.14 18.13
N SER A 381 5.84 -8.00 17.18
CA SER A 381 5.59 -9.02 16.16
C SER A 381 6.18 -8.58 14.81
N PRO A 382 7.31 -9.17 14.37
CA PRO A 382 7.87 -8.89 13.05
C PRO A 382 6.90 -9.20 11.90
N ALA A 383 5.92 -10.08 12.14
CA ALA A 383 4.90 -10.44 11.15
C ALA A 383 3.96 -9.26 10.81
N GLN A 384 3.84 -8.26 11.69
CA GLN A 384 3.02 -7.08 11.42
C GLN A 384 3.68 -6.12 10.43
N ALA A 385 5.02 -6.12 10.35
CA ALA A 385 5.79 -5.19 9.51
C ALA A 385 5.28 -3.74 9.64
N ALA A 386 5.12 -3.25 10.87
CA ALA A 386 4.63 -1.89 11.13
C ALA A 386 5.51 -0.86 10.42
N SER A 387 4.86 0.09 9.74
CA SER A 387 5.52 1.05 8.85
C SER A 387 6.11 2.26 9.56
N GLY A 388 5.86 2.40 10.86
CA GLY A 388 6.14 3.62 11.61
C GLY A 388 5.19 4.73 11.20
N ILE A 389 5.70 5.94 10.95
CA ILE A 389 4.91 6.99 10.30
C ILE A 389 4.81 6.67 8.80
N LEU A 390 3.57 6.65 8.28
CA LEU A 390 3.28 6.43 6.85
C LEU A 390 2.30 7.48 6.31
N SER A 391 2.54 8.74 6.61
CA SER A 391 1.68 9.84 6.20
C SER A 391 2.42 11.19 6.20
N ARG A 392 1.77 12.18 5.58
CA ARG A 392 2.15 13.59 5.67
C ARG A 392 1.45 14.21 6.89
N LEU A 393 2.23 14.57 7.91
CA LEU A 393 1.72 15.23 9.10
C LEU A 393 1.39 16.70 8.81
N PHE A 394 0.45 17.27 9.56
CA PHE A 394 0.12 18.69 9.44
C PHE A 394 -0.41 19.29 10.75
N LEU A 395 -0.23 20.60 10.87
CA LEU A 395 -0.85 21.44 11.90
C LEU A 395 -2.09 22.12 11.30
N TYR A 396 -3.19 22.12 12.02
CA TYR A 396 -4.41 22.84 11.64
C TYR A 396 -5.06 23.52 12.85
N SER A 397 -5.85 24.57 12.58
CA SER A 397 -6.69 25.23 13.57
C SER A 397 -8.13 24.78 13.37
N PRO A 398 -8.77 24.08 14.31
CA PRO A 398 -10.17 23.72 14.19
C PRO A 398 -11.05 24.98 14.21
N LYS A 399 -12.15 24.96 13.46
CA LYS A 399 -13.22 25.96 13.59
C LYS A 399 -14.16 25.52 14.69
N GLU A 400 -14.53 26.45 15.57
CA GLU A 400 -15.61 26.20 16.52
C GLU A 400 -16.87 25.81 15.74
N LYS A 401 -17.51 24.69 16.12
CA LYS A 401 -18.85 24.39 15.62
C LYS A 401 -19.73 25.56 16.03
N LYS A 402 -20.22 26.34 15.05
CA LYS A 402 -21.29 27.30 15.32
C LYS A 402 -22.43 26.50 15.95
N GLN A 403 -22.71 26.79 17.22
CA GLN A 403 -23.80 26.19 17.98
C GLN A 403 -25.15 26.46 17.31
#